data_AF-A0A2N4UMN6-F1
#
_entry.id   AF-A0A2N4UMN6-F1
#
_cell.length_a   1.000
_cell.length_b   1.000
_cell.length_c   1.000
_cell.angle_alpha   90.00
_cell.angle_beta   90.00
_cell.angle_gamma   90.00
#
_symmetry.space_group_name_H-M   'P 1'
#
loop_
_entity.id
_entity.type
_entity.pdbx_description
1 polymer ?
#
loop_
_entity_poly.entity_id
_entity_poly.type
_entity_poly.pdbx_seq_one_letter_code
_entity_poly.pdbx_strand_id
1 'polypeptide(L)'
;MQLTYTRINRQIKKKEVEVSYKEIFDAINVVSVFVAVISAYHARKTYELAKNLAKRCNLFFSVHPNNLIITATSTTERLIAHEILITVRKNFFQRKTHSLTKLYNLNSQLHKGYGYNDIFSTLFERGLIAGESYEFPITELFKLATNKSILQKNFIGLDLNSLIIGKNVKITFMLNGNSYPVNLKMTQKLLDEILNENNTFSKFRLRTCIS
;
A
#
# COMPACT_ATOMS: atom_id res chain seq x y z
N MET A 1 82.38 16.37 4.18
CA MET A 1 81.52 15.17 4.07
C MET A 1 80.31 15.18 5.02
N GLN A 2 80.34 15.85 6.18
CA GLN A 2 79.20 15.90 7.13
C GLN A 2 78.00 16.78 6.70
N LEU A 3 78.23 17.84 5.91
CA LEU A 3 77.19 18.78 5.46
C LEU A 3 76.24 18.21 4.38
N THR A 4 76.71 17.25 3.58
CA THR A 4 75.88 16.57 2.57
C THR A 4 74.97 15.54 3.22
N TYR A 5 75.46 14.81 4.21
CA TYR A 5 74.67 13.80 4.94
C TYR A 5 73.48 14.41 5.72
N THR A 6 73.69 15.57 6.35
CA THR A 6 72.63 16.29 7.08
C THR A 6 71.54 16.88 6.16
N ARG A 7 71.89 17.31 4.95
CA ARG A 7 70.91 17.76 3.95
C ARG A 7 70.08 16.62 3.37
N ILE A 8 70.70 15.48 3.10
CA ILE A 8 70.00 14.28 2.60
C ILE A 8 69.02 13.76 3.66
N ASN A 9 69.46 13.65 4.93
CA ASN A 9 68.57 13.20 6.02
C ASN A 9 67.39 14.16 6.28
N ARG A 10 67.57 15.48 6.10
CA ARG A 10 66.45 16.43 6.17
C ARG A 10 65.47 16.26 5.01
N GLN A 11 65.96 15.99 3.79
CA GLN A 11 65.07 15.77 2.65
C GLN A 11 64.32 14.42 2.73
N ILE A 12 64.97 13.36 3.22
CA ILE A 12 64.33 12.06 3.48
C ILE A 12 63.24 12.22 4.53
N LYS A 13 63.55 12.85 5.68
CA LYS A 13 62.57 13.08 6.75
C LYS A 13 61.40 13.95 6.31
N LYS A 14 61.63 14.94 5.44
CA LYS A 14 60.57 15.79 4.88
C LYS A 14 59.67 15.01 3.92
N LYS A 15 60.25 14.15 3.06
CA LYS A 15 59.50 13.24 2.18
C LYS A 15 58.71 12.19 2.97
N GLU A 16 59.28 11.60 4.02
CA GLU A 16 58.59 10.64 4.89
C GLU A 16 57.38 11.28 5.59
N VAL A 17 57.53 12.50 6.11
CA VAL A 17 56.44 13.26 6.73
C VAL A 17 55.36 13.63 5.69
N GLU A 18 55.76 14.02 4.48
CA GLU A 18 54.84 14.39 3.39
C GLU A 18 54.07 13.18 2.83
N VAL A 19 54.71 12.00 2.77
CA VAL A 19 54.06 10.71 2.44
C VAL A 19 53.06 10.32 3.53
N SER A 20 53.43 10.48 4.81
CA SER A 20 52.54 10.17 5.95
C SER A 20 51.28 11.05 6.00
N TYR A 21 51.39 12.35 5.73
CA TYR A 21 50.21 13.23 5.66
C TYR A 21 49.29 12.91 4.49
N LYS A 22 49.84 12.47 3.36
CA LYS A 22 49.05 12.06 2.20
C LYS A 22 48.24 10.80 2.47
N GLU A 23 48.84 9.81 3.14
CA GLU A 23 48.14 8.59 3.58
C GLU A 23 47.02 8.88 4.58
N ILE A 24 47.24 9.81 5.52
CA ILE A 24 46.21 10.26 6.47
C ILE A 24 45.08 10.99 5.74
N PHE A 25 45.40 11.86 4.78
CA PHE A 25 44.41 12.59 3.98
C PHE A 25 43.58 11.66 3.08
N ASP A 26 44.22 10.66 2.47
CA ASP A 26 43.56 9.64 1.67
C ASP A 26 42.65 8.76 2.54
N ALA A 27 43.07 8.39 3.75
CA ALA A 27 42.23 7.68 4.71
C ALA A 27 41.01 8.51 5.16
N ILE A 28 41.19 9.80 5.43
CA ILE A 28 40.09 10.72 5.78
C ILE A 28 39.10 10.86 4.61
N ASN A 29 39.59 10.96 3.37
CA ASN A 29 38.74 11.03 2.19
C ASN A 29 37.92 9.75 2.00
N VAL A 30 38.54 8.58 2.16
CA VAL A 30 37.85 7.30 2.07
C VAL A 30 36.75 7.20 3.12
N VAL A 31 37.05 7.52 4.38
CA VAL A 31 36.05 7.53 5.47
C VAL A 31 34.94 8.54 5.19
N SER A 32 35.28 9.73 4.70
CA SER A 32 34.29 10.77 4.36
C SER A 32 33.36 10.34 3.24
N VAL A 33 33.87 9.63 2.22
CA VAL A 33 33.06 9.04 1.15
C VAL A 33 32.11 7.98 1.72
N PHE A 34 32.59 7.08 2.59
CA PHE A 34 31.72 6.10 3.25
C PHE A 34 30.62 6.76 4.09
N VAL A 35 30.96 7.80 4.86
CA VAL A 35 29.99 8.58 5.63
C VAL A 35 28.96 9.23 4.70
N ALA A 36 29.40 9.85 3.60
CA ALA A 36 28.51 10.48 2.64
C ALA A 36 27.55 9.47 1.97
N VAL A 37 28.03 8.27 1.65
CA VAL A 37 27.20 7.20 1.07
C VAL A 37 26.15 6.71 2.09
N ILE A 38 26.53 6.52 3.35
CA ILE A 38 25.61 6.14 4.43
C ILE A 38 24.56 7.24 4.64
N SER A 39 24.97 8.50 4.69
CA SER A 39 24.05 9.64 4.82
C SER A 39 23.10 9.74 3.63
N ALA A 40 23.58 9.57 2.40
CA ALA A 40 22.74 9.56 1.20
C ALA A 40 21.75 8.38 1.21
N TYR A 41 22.17 7.21 1.68
CA TYR A 41 21.30 6.04 1.84
C TYR A 41 20.19 6.30 2.88
N HIS A 42 20.54 6.87 4.03
CA HIS A 42 19.57 7.25 5.05
C HIS A 42 18.60 8.32 4.53
N ALA A 43 19.10 9.35 3.84
CA ALA A 43 18.28 10.40 3.24
C ALA A 43 17.30 9.84 2.19
N ARG A 44 17.73 8.85 1.39
CA ARG A 44 16.83 8.17 0.44
C ARG A 44 15.75 7.39 1.17
N LYS A 45 16.10 6.65 2.22
CA LYS A 45 15.13 5.88 3.02
C LYS A 45 14.11 6.80 3.71
N THR A 46 14.55 7.91 4.29
CA THR A 46 13.66 8.90 4.91
C THR A 46 12.78 9.59 3.87
N TYR A 47 13.31 9.90 2.68
CA TYR A 47 12.52 10.44 1.58
C TYR A 47 11.43 9.46 1.12
N GLU A 48 11.74 8.17 0.97
CA GLU A 48 10.74 7.15 0.60
C GLU A 48 9.65 7.00 1.67
N LEU A 49 10.02 7.05 2.96
CA LEU A 49 9.08 7.06 4.08
C LEU A 49 8.20 8.32 4.08
N ALA A 50 8.80 9.50 3.95
CA ALA A 50 8.09 10.78 3.88
C ALA A 50 7.14 10.82 2.67
N LYS A 51 7.58 10.33 1.52
CA LYS A 51 6.76 10.22 0.31
C LYS A 51 5.57 9.28 0.50
N ASN A 52 5.74 8.18 1.23
CA ASN A 52 4.64 7.26 1.55
C ASN A 52 3.67 7.86 2.57
N LEU A 53 4.17 8.58 3.57
CA LEU A 53 3.34 9.28 4.56
C LEU A 53 2.60 10.48 3.96
N ALA A 54 3.20 11.16 2.97
CA ALA A 54 2.60 12.26 2.22
C ALA A 54 1.56 11.80 1.18
N LYS A 55 1.33 10.48 1.02
CA LYS A 55 0.19 10.01 0.22
C LYS A 55 -1.10 10.53 0.83
N ARG A 56 -2.09 10.84 0.00
CA ARG A 56 -3.43 11.30 0.44
C ARG A 56 -4.23 10.21 1.18
N CYS A 57 -3.84 8.96 0.99
CA CYS A 57 -4.46 7.79 1.58
C CYS A 57 -3.40 6.72 1.87
N ASN A 58 -3.55 6.07 3.02
CA ASN A 58 -2.85 4.83 3.36
C ASN A 58 -3.83 3.66 3.37
N LEU A 59 -3.41 2.55 2.76
CA LEU A 59 -4.17 1.31 2.67
C LEU A 59 -3.31 0.17 3.19
N PHE A 60 -3.79 -0.52 4.22
CA PHE A 60 -3.07 -1.60 4.87
C PHE A 60 -4.03 -2.63 5.44
N PHE A 61 -3.57 -3.87 5.59
CA PHE A 61 -4.37 -4.89 6.26
C PHE A 61 -4.49 -4.59 7.75
N SER A 62 -5.66 -4.90 8.32
CA SER A 62 -5.84 -4.90 9.77
C SER A 62 -5.03 -6.03 10.39
N VAL A 63 -4.93 -6.03 11.73
CA VAL A 63 -4.42 -7.18 12.50
C VAL A 63 -5.25 -8.43 12.21
N HIS A 64 -6.53 -8.25 11.84
CA HIS A 64 -7.37 -9.31 11.33
C HIS A 64 -7.16 -9.49 9.81
N PRO A 65 -6.80 -10.70 9.35
CA PRO A 65 -6.40 -10.96 7.96
C PRO A 65 -7.49 -10.72 6.91
N ASN A 66 -8.75 -10.64 7.36
CA ASN A 66 -9.93 -10.46 6.50
C ASN A 66 -10.45 -9.03 6.50
N ASN A 67 -9.73 -8.10 7.15
CA ASN A 67 -10.07 -6.70 7.19
C ASN A 67 -8.94 -5.86 6.60
N LEU A 68 -9.32 -4.77 5.98
CA LEU A 68 -8.39 -3.80 5.45
C LEU A 68 -8.81 -2.42 5.92
N ILE A 69 -7.82 -1.59 6.17
CA ILE A 69 -7.97 -0.27 6.76
C ILE A 69 -7.60 0.75 5.69
N ILE A 70 -8.53 1.68 5.44
CA ILE A 70 -8.30 2.89 4.64
C ILE A 70 -8.16 4.04 5.61
N THR A 71 -7.03 4.76 5.56
CA THR A 71 -6.82 5.95 6.38
C THR A 71 -6.65 7.15 5.46
N ALA A 72 -7.47 8.17 5.67
CA ALA A 72 -7.31 9.46 5.00
C ALA A 72 -6.26 10.29 5.75
N THR A 73 -5.20 10.64 5.03
CA THR A 73 -4.07 11.44 5.55
C THR A 73 -4.05 12.84 4.95
N SER A 74 -4.86 13.09 3.91
CA SER A 74 -5.03 14.42 3.33
C SER A 74 -5.83 15.33 4.26
N THR A 75 -5.28 16.50 4.57
CA THR A 75 -5.94 17.57 5.35
C THR A 75 -6.78 18.51 4.49
N THR A 76 -6.67 18.44 3.16
CA THR A 76 -7.23 19.41 2.23
C THR A 76 -8.49 18.92 1.50
N GLU A 77 -8.60 17.61 1.28
CA GLU A 77 -9.69 17.01 0.53
C GLU A 77 -10.27 15.81 1.28
N ARG A 78 -11.58 15.60 1.16
CA ARG A 78 -12.21 14.34 1.53
C ARG A 78 -11.77 13.26 0.57
N LEU A 79 -11.42 12.10 1.10
CA LEU A 79 -11.07 10.94 0.31
C LEU A 79 -12.35 10.20 -0.09
N ILE A 80 -12.71 10.29 -1.37
CA ILE A 80 -13.94 9.70 -1.92
C ILE A 80 -13.56 8.60 -2.92
N ALA A 81 -14.17 7.43 -2.77
CA ALA A 81 -14.09 6.35 -3.73
C ALA A 81 -14.99 6.63 -4.93
N HIS A 82 -14.40 6.66 -6.13
CA HIS A 82 -15.15 6.69 -7.38
C HIS A 82 -15.37 5.27 -7.91
N GLU A 83 -14.41 4.38 -7.67
CA GLU A 83 -14.50 3.00 -8.11
C GLU A 83 -13.72 2.05 -7.21
N ILE A 84 -14.25 0.85 -7.04
CA ILE A 84 -13.51 -0.27 -6.45
C ILE A 84 -13.49 -1.39 -7.48
N LEU A 85 -12.30 -1.86 -7.82
CA LEU A 85 -12.06 -2.88 -8.82
C LEU A 85 -11.48 -4.13 -8.16
N ILE A 86 -12.07 -5.30 -8.43
CA ILE A 86 -11.49 -6.59 -8.07
C ILE A 86 -10.97 -7.25 -9.35
N THR A 87 -9.66 -7.38 -9.45
CA THR A 87 -9.00 -8.08 -10.55
C THR A 87 -8.55 -9.46 -10.11
N VAL A 88 -9.18 -10.49 -10.68
CA VAL A 88 -8.82 -11.89 -10.48
C VAL A 88 -8.06 -12.40 -11.68
N ARG A 89 -6.94 -13.08 -11.41
CA ARG A 89 -6.18 -13.76 -12.45
C ARG A 89 -6.83 -15.10 -12.75
N LYS A 90 -7.41 -15.25 -13.95
CA LYS A 90 -7.93 -16.55 -14.42
C LYS A 90 -6.76 -17.49 -14.69
N ASN A 91 -5.88 -17.09 -15.63
CA ASN A 91 -4.71 -17.86 -16.07
C ASN A 91 -3.46 -16.96 -16.15
N PHE A 92 -2.31 -17.51 -16.54
CA PHE A 92 -1.07 -16.72 -16.70
C PHE A 92 -1.25 -15.48 -17.59
N PHE A 93 -2.05 -15.58 -18.66
CA PHE A 93 -2.25 -14.50 -19.64
C PHE A 93 -3.56 -13.72 -19.48
N GLN A 94 -4.52 -14.24 -18.72
CA GLN A 94 -5.86 -13.67 -18.64
C GLN A 94 -6.19 -13.17 -17.24
N ARG A 95 -6.65 -11.92 -17.18
CA ARG A 95 -7.14 -11.25 -15.97
C ARG A 95 -8.55 -10.78 -16.22
N LYS A 96 -9.44 -10.95 -15.25
CA LYS A 96 -10.81 -10.43 -15.29
C LYS A 96 -10.94 -9.39 -14.20
N THR A 97 -11.44 -8.21 -14.55
CA THR A 97 -11.65 -7.10 -13.61
C THR A 97 -13.14 -6.86 -13.44
N HIS A 98 -13.57 -6.76 -12.19
CA HIS A 98 -14.95 -6.56 -11.79
C HIS A 98 -15.08 -5.21 -11.08
N SER A 99 -15.96 -4.35 -11.58
CA SER A 99 -16.24 -3.04 -11.00
C SER A 99 -17.42 -3.14 -10.03
N LEU A 100 -17.16 -2.83 -8.76
CA LEU A 100 -18.21 -2.84 -7.74
C LEU A 100 -19.21 -1.69 -7.95
N THR A 101 -18.76 -0.54 -8.43
CA THR A 101 -19.65 0.62 -8.68
C THR A 101 -20.67 0.31 -9.77
N LYS A 102 -20.25 -0.38 -10.85
CA LYS A 102 -21.18 -0.80 -11.91
C LYS A 102 -22.22 -1.79 -11.38
N LEU A 103 -21.80 -2.73 -10.53
CA LEU A 103 -22.71 -3.68 -9.88
C LEU A 103 -23.66 -2.98 -8.90
N TYR A 104 -23.16 -2.01 -8.13
CA TYR A 104 -23.98 -1.22 -7.21
C TYR A 104 -25.05 -0.41 -7.93
N ASN A 105 -24.69 0.31 -8.99
CA ASN A 105 -25.64 1.14 -9.74
C ASN A 105 -26.77 0.29 -10.35
N LEU A 106 -26.45 -0.91 -10.85
CA LEU A 106 -27.45 -1.86 -11.37
C LEU A 106 -28.39 -2.37 -10.26
N ASN A 107 -27.89 -2.53 -9.03
CA ASN A 107 -28.65 -3.07 -7.91
C ASN A 107 -29.30 -2.00 -7.02
N SER A 108 -28.95 -0.73 -7.22
CA SER A 108 -29.40 0.42 -6.41
C SER A 108 -30.93 0.55 -6.37
N GLN A 109 -31.62 0.11 -7.43
CA GLN A 109 -33.08 0.12 -7.50
C GLN A 109 -33.74 -0.97 -6.62
N LEU A 110 -33.06 -2.09 -6.37
CA LEU A 110 -33.59 -3.22 -5.58
C LEU A 110 -33.27 -3.10 -4.08
N HIS A 111 -32.22 -2.35 -3.72
CA HIS A 111 -31.73 -2.29 -2.34
C HIS A 111 -32.03 -0.96 -1.61
N LYS A 112 -32.78 -0.03 -2.22
CA LYS A 112 -33.19 1.24 -1.60
C LYS A 112 -34.01 1.12 -0.30
N GLY A 113 -34.51 -0.08 0.05
CA GLY A 113 -35.36 -0.31 1.24
C GLY A 113 -34.70 -1.09 2.38
N TYR A 114 -33.53 -1.70 2.16
CA TYR A 114 -32.80 -2.43 3.21
C TYR A 114 -31.62 -1.57 3.63
N GLY A 115 -31.57 -1.16 4.91
CA GLY A 115 -30.49 -0.35 5.49
C GLY A 115 -29.14 -1.07 5.54
N TYR A 116 -28.60 -1.43 4.37
CA TYR A 116 -27.38 -2.20 4.20
C TYR A 116 -26.51 -1.61 3.09
N ASN A 117 -25.56 -0.76 3.49
CA ASN A 117 -24.11 -0.95 3.31
C ASN A 117 -23.42 0.38 3.60
N ASP A 118 -22.92 0.54 4.84
CA ASP A 118 -22.14 1.71 5.24
C ASP A 118 -20.92 1.92 4.33
N ILE A 119 -20.43 0.91 3.60
CA ILE A 119 -19.32 1.06 2.64
C ILE A 119 -19.63 2.09 1.55
N PHE A 120 -20.80 1.98 0.90
CA PHE A 120 -21.12 2.85 -0.23
C PHE A 120 -21.39 4.27 0.26
N SER A 121 -22.20 4.42 1.30
CA SER A 121 -22.45 5.74 1.87
C SER A 121 -21.20 6.35 2.49
N THR A 122 -20.32 5.58 3.14
CA THR A 122 -19.12 6.13 3.79
C THR A 122 -18.00 6.44 2.80
N LEU A 123 -17.72 5.55 1.83
CA LEU A 123 -16.60 5.75 0.89
C LEU A 123 -17.01 6.48 -0.39
N PHE A 124 -18.20 6.25 -0.94
CA PHE A 124 -18.62 6.86 -2.22
C PHE A 124 -19.40 8.15 -2.04
N GLU A 125 -20.16 8.33 -0.96
CA GLU A 125 -20.99 9.52 -0.75
C GLU A 125 -20.37 10.51 0.25
N ARG A 126 -20.08 10.06 1.47
CA ARG A 126 -19.52 10.91 2.55
C ARG A 126 -18.04 11.20 2.33
N GLY A 127 -17.28 10.18 1.94
CA GLY A 127 -15.82 10.17 1.96
C GLY A 127 -15.24 10.10 3.38
N LEU A 128 -13.92 9.99 3.46
CA LEU A 128 -13.15 10.06 4.70
C LEU A 128 -12.47 11.44 4.82
N ILE A 129 -12.52 12.05 6.00
CA ILE A 129 -11.74 13.26 6.31
C ILE A 129 -10.39 12.89 6.95
N ALA A 130 -9.48 13.86 7.01
CA ALA A 130 -8.15 13.68 7.60
C ALA A 130 -8.21 13.03 8.99
N GLY A 131 -7.40 12.00 9.21
CA GLY A 131 -7.32 11.28 10.49
C GLY A 131 -8.43 10.26 10.71
N GLU A 132 -9.47 10.23 9.87
CA GLU A 132 -10.42 9.13 9.88
C GLU A 132 -9.80 7.89 9.22
N SER A 133 -10.01 6.78 9.89
CA SER A 133 -9.73 5.46 9.34
C SER A 133 -11.02 4.67 9.24
N TYR A 134 -11.11 3.86 8.20
CA TYR A 134 -12.25 2.98 7.97
C TYR A 134 -11.75 1.55 7.83
N GLU A 135 -12.23 0.67 8.71
CA GLU A 135 -11.95 -0.76 8.63
C GLU A 135 -13.07 -1.45 7.85
N PHE A 136 -12.70 -2.09 6.75
CA PHE A 136 -13.63 -2.81 5.88
C PHE A 136 -13.31 -4.30 5.84
N PRO A 137 -14.33 -5.16 5.96
CA PRO A 137 -14.18 -6.59 5.76
C PRO A 137 -14.08 -6.90 4.26
N ILE A 138 -13.04 -7.63 3.89
CA ILE A 138 -12.76 -8.03 2.51
C ILE A 138 -13.87 -8.95 2.00
N THR A 139 -14.41 -9.80 2.86
CA THR A 139 -15.48 -10.75 2.54
C THR A 139 -16.73 -10.06 1.97
N GLU A 140 -17.11 -8.90 2.49
CA GLU A 140 -18.26 -8.16 1.99
C GLU A 140 -18.03 -7.53 0.62
N LEU A 141 -16.80 -7.09 0.31
CA LEU A 141 -16.46 -6.66 -1.06
C LEU A 141 -16.63 -7.80 -2.06
N PHE A 142 -16.21 -9.01 -1.70
CA PHE A 142 -16.40 -10.18 -2.56
C PHE A 142 -17.87 -10.57 -2.68
N LYS A 143 -18.64 -10.53 -1.59
CA LYS A 143 -20.10 -10.77 -1.63
C LYS A 143 -20.79 -9.81 -2.59
N LEU A 144 -20.52 -8.51 -2.46
CA LEU A 144 -21.03 -7.49 -3.39
C LEU A 144 -20.60 -7.76 -4.83
N ALA A 145 -19.34 -8.14 -5.05
CA ALA A 145 -18.82 -8.42 -6.38
C ALA A 145 -19.45 -9.68 -7.00
N THR A 146 -19.82 -10.69 -6.22
CA THR A 146 -20.44 -11.93 -6.73
C THR A 146 -21.88 -11.73 -7.22
N ASN A 147 -22.55 -10.65 -6.82
CA ASN A 147 -23.91 -10.31 -7.26
C ASN A 147 -24.90 -11.50 -7.18
N LYS A 148 -24.85 -12.29 -6.10
CA LYS A 148 -25.71 -13.47 -5.92
C LYS A 148 -27.21 -13.14 -5.86
N SER A 149 -27.59 -11.88 -5.59
CA SER A 149 -28.98 -11.48 -5.31
C SER A 149 -29.87 -11.36 -6.54
N ILE A 150 -29.32 -11.31 -7.77
CA ILE A 150 -30.12 -11.06 -8.97
C ILE A 150 -30.00 -12.21 -9.97
N LEU A 151 -31.12 -12.86 -10.25
CA LEU A 151 -31.29 -13.73 -11.42
C LEU A 151 -31.18 -12.88 -12.69
N GLN A 152 -29.99 -12.79 -13.27
CA GLN A 152 -29.73 -12.10 -14.54
C GLN A 152 -29.51 -13.10 -15.66
N LYS A 153 -30.02 -12.80 -16.87
CA LYS A 153 -29.77 -13.59 -18.09
C LYS A 153 -28.27 -13.68 -18.44
N ASN A 154 -27.49 -12.66 -18.11
CA ASN A 154 -26.04 -12.63 -18.27
C ASN A 154 -25.38 -12.29 -16.93
N PHE A 155 -24.57 -13.19 -16.39
CA PHE A 155 -23.90 -12.97 -15.10
C PHE A 155 -22.74 -11.96 -15.25
N ILE A 156 -22.93 -10.76 -14.71
CA ILE A 156 -21.93 -9.66 -14.72
C ILE A 156 -21.05 -9.68 -13.45
N GLY A 157 -21.37 -10.55 -12.49
CA GLY A 157 -20.65 -10.69 -11.23
C GLY A 157 -19.29 -11.41 -11.32
N LEU A 158 -18.59 -11.41 -10.20
CA LEU A 158 -17.41 -12.22 -9.96
C LEU A 158 -17.82 -13.70 -9.84
N ASP A 159 -17.25 -14.53 -10.69
CA ASP A 159 -17.46 -15.98 -10.65
C ASP A 159 -16.67 -16.58 -9.48
N LEU A 160 -17.36 -17.19 -8.52
CA LEU A 160 -16.74 -17.82 -7.35
C LEU A 160 -15.75 -18.93 -7.76
N ASN A 161 -16.02 -19.64 -8.85
CA ASN A 161 -15.13 -20.69 -9.36
C ASN A 161 -13.76 -20.14 -9.83
N SER A 162 -13.68 -18.82 -10.08
CA SER A 162 -12.42 -18.17 -10.43
C SER A 162 -11.52 -17.90 -9.21
N LEU A 163 -12.09 -17.97 -7.99
CA LEU A 163 -11.36 -17.83 -6.74
C LEU A 163 -10.78 -19.18 -6.34
N ILE A 164 -9.47 -19.34 -6.53
CA ILE A 164 -8.74 -20.55 -6.17
C ILE A 164 -7.75 -20.21 -5.05
N ILE A 165 -7.67 -21.09 -4.06
CA ILE A 165 -6.74 -20.95 -2.94
C ILE A 165 -5.31 -20.79 -3.47
N GLY A 166 -4.57 -19.89 -2.87
CA GLY A 166 -3.19 -19.57 -3.25
C GLY A 166 -3.07 -18.57 -4.41
N LYS A 167 -4.14 -18.26 -5.15
CA LYS A 167 -4.09 -17.22 -6.20
C LYS A 167 -4.04 -15.83 -5.59
N ASN A 168 -3.32 -14.94 -6.28
CA ASN A 168 -3.31 -13.51 -5.96
C ASN A 168 -4.50 -12.82 -6.59
N VAL A 169 -5.25 -12.09 -5.77
CA VAL A 169 -6.32 -11.19 -6.18
C VAL A 169 -5.89 -9.76 -5.88
N LYS A 170 -6.10 -8.87 -6.85
CA LYS A 170 -5.78 -7.46 -6.70
C LYS A 170 -7.07 -6.67 -6.50
N ILE A 171 -7.18 -5.96 -5.40
CA ILE A 171 -8.25 -5.00 -5.13
C ILE A 171 -7.68 -3.62 -5.38
N THR A 172 -8.33 -2.80 -6.21
CA THR A 172 -7.86 -1.44 -6.51
C THR A 172 -8.93 -0.44 -6.11
N PHE A 173 -8.59 0.47 -5.22
CA PHE A 173 -9.43 1.60 -4.82
C PHE A 173 -9.07 2.81 -5.66
N MET A 174 -10.04 3.34 -6.40
CA MET A 174 -9.92 4.58 -7.15
C MET A 174 -10.45 5.71 -6.27
N LEU A 175 -9.55 6.40 -5.57
CA LEU A 175 -9.87 7.43 -4.57
C LEU A 175 -9.42 8.81 -5.10
N ASN A 176 -10.33 9.76 -5.25
CA ASN A 176 -10.07 11.10 -5.83
C ASN A 176 -9.23 11.03 -7.13
N GLY A 177 -9.57 10.09 -8.02
CA GLY A 177 -8.88 9.87 -9.30
C GLY A 177 -7.55 9.10 -9.22
N ASN A 178 -7.06 8.78 -8.03
CA ASN A 178 -5.81 8.05 -7.82
C ASN A 178 -6.06 6.56 -7.57
N SER A 179 -5.21 5.71 -8.14
CA SER A 179 -5.29 4.25 -7.99
C SER A 179 -4.47 3.77 -6.80
N TYR A 180 -5.12 3.07 -5.87
CA TYR A 180 -4.49 2.43 -4.73
C TYR A 180 -4.70 0.91 -4.76
N PRO A 181 -3.72 0.15 -5.26
CA PRO A 181 -3.81 -1.30 -5.36
C PRO A 181 -3.40 -2.00 -4.07
N VAL A 182 -4.14 -3.05 -3.73
CA VAL A 182 -3.87 -3.97 -2.63
C VAL A 182 -3.86 -5.39 -3.19
N ASN A 183 -2.77 -6.10 -2.98
CA ASN A 183 -2.65 -7.50 -3.37
C ASN A 183 -3.01 -8.39 -2.17
N LEU A 184 -3.95 -9.29 -2.38
CA LEU A 184 -4.40 -10.26 -1.40
C LEU A 184 -4.11 -11.66 -1.95
N LYS A 185 -3.56 -12.54 -1.12
CA LYS A 185 -3.49 -13.97 -1.43
C LYS A 185 -4.75 -14.65 -0.94
N MET A 186 -5.41 -15.40 -1.82
CA MET A 186 -6.65 -16.09 -1.51
C MET A 186 -6.36 -17.27 -0.57
N THR A 187 -6.90 -17.24 0.65
CA THR A 187 -6.71 -18.29 1.66
C THR A 187 -7.97 -19.14 1.77
N GLN A 188 -7.83 -20.37 2.28
CA GLN A 188 -8.97 -21.25 2.55
C GLN A 188 -10.01 -20.55 3.44
N LYS A 189 -9.55 -19.96 4.55
CA LYS A 189 -10.42 -19.25 5.49
C LYS A 189 -11.22 -18.11 4.84
N LEU A 190 -10.58 -17.29 4.00
CA LEU A 190 -11.27 -16.18 3.35
C LEU A 190 -12.25 -16.68 2.27
N LEU A 191 -11.90 -17.75 1.54
CA LEU A 191 -12.81 -18.40 0.60
C LEU A 191 -14.04 -18.96 1.31
N ASP A 192 -13.84 -19.67 2.43
CA ASP A 192 -14.92 -20.25 3.24
C ASP A 192 -15.82 -19.16 3.84
N GLU A 193 -15.27 -18.03 4.29
CA GLU A 193 -16.06 -16.90 4.78
C GLU A 193 -16.86 -16.20 3.67
N ILE A 194 -16.34 -16.15 2.44
CA ILE A 194 -17.09 -15.65 1.28
C ILE A 194 -18.23 -16.61 0.92
N LEU A 195 -17.99 -17.92 0.96
CA LEU A 195 -18.95 -18.95 0.55
C LEU A 195 -20.05 -19.18 1.58
N ASN A 196 -19.69 -19.32 2.86
CA ASN A 196 -20.60 -19.67 3.95
C ASN A 196 -21.39 -18.48 4.50
N GLU A 197 -21.15 -17.28 3.96
CA GLU A 197 -21.76 -16.02 4.39
C GLU A 197 -21.55 -15.65 5.86
N ASN A 198 -20.75 -16.43 6.60
CA ASN A 198 -20.39 -16.19 7.99
C ASN A 198 -19.59 -14.90 8.13
N ASN A 199 -20.29 -13.88 8.62
CA ASN A 199 -19.76 -12.56 8.90
C ASN A 199 -19.06 -12.57 10.28
N THR A 200 -17.89 -13.21 10.38
CA THR A 200 -17.10 -13.26 11.63
C THR A 200 -16.66 -11.87 12.11
N PHE A 201 -16.59 -10.87 11.22
CA PHE A 201 -16.16 -9.51 11.53
C PHE A 201 -16.95 -8.45 10.74
N SER A 202 -18.29 -8.42 10.85
CA SER A 202 -19.16 -7.50 10.09
C SER A 202 -19.32 -6.08 10.64
N LYS A 203 -18.63 -5.71 11.71
CA LYS A 203 -18.84 -4.36 12.26
C LYS A 203 -17.96 -3.37 11.54
N PHE A 204 -18.52 -2.78 10.49
CA PHE A 204 -18.10 -1.49 9.94
C PHE A 204 -17.83 -0.54 11.08
N ARG A 205 -16.60 0.00 11.15
CA ARG A 205 -16.26 0.94 12.20
C ARG A 205 -15.42 2.06 11.61
N LEU A 206 -15.98 3.27 11.64
CA LEU A 206 -15.19 4.48 11.59
C LEU A 206 -14.27 4.45 12.81
N ARG A 207 -12.99 4.24 12.58
CA ARG A 207 -11.95 4.44 13.59
C ARG A 207 -11.62 5.92 13.55
N THR A 208 -12.26 6.68 14.43
CA THR A 208 -11.75 8.00 14.79
C THR A 208 -10.46 7.78 15.56
N CYS A 209 -9.35 8.30 15.07
CA CYS A 209 -8.17 8.45 15.92
C CYS A 209 -8.60 9.31 17.12
N ILE A 210 -8.55 8.72 18.32
CA ILE A 210 -8.75 9.48 19.55
C ILE A 210 -7.61 10.49 19.60
N SER A 211 -7.98 11.78 19.61
CA SER A 211 -7.08 12.93 19.73
C SER A 211 -6.27 12.89 21.00
#